data_AF-A0AA36I6C9-F1
#
_entry.id   AF-A0AA36I6C9-F1
#
_cell.length_a   1.000
_cell.length_b   1.000
_cell.length_c   1.000
_cell.angle_alpha   90.00
_cell.angle_beta   90.00
_cell.angle_gamma   90.00
#
_symmetry.space_group_name_H-M   'P 1'
#
loop_
_entity.id
_entity.type
_entity.pdbx_description
1 polymer ?
#
loop_
_entity_poly.entity_id
_entity_poly.type
_entity_poly.pdbx_seq_one_letter_code
_entity_poly.pdbx_strand_id
1 'polypeptide(L)'
;MAIEERERSFGRFIETWGWQEVEGLTEGGPTEYTVAQGVCFIKPSEDPKSTKILKAKRPVGLPGCNSGTTWRGPQGGLWAEVDCARSPGEMGWVLVEGPGFGLRGPCLIDPEANDGASQMIHIRWLKDPPIFNCMMPKSATIGDLVDTFCARTGLNRKETILTKGLPSKAPNGSGALLPVDYTDPKERMTIEEAQIRDTLNLVYVGHFDEDYNPS
;
A
#
# COMPACT_ATOMS: atom_id res chain seq x y z
N MET A 1 -39.00 36.62 -60.10
CA MET A 1 -38.79 36.40 -58.65
C MET A 1 -38.83 34.90 -58.43
N ALA A 2 -37.67 34.27 -58.36
CA ALA A 2 -37.52 32.83 -58.19
C ALA A 2 -36.86 32.58 -56.83
N ILE A 3 -37.51 31.78 -55.99
CA ILE A 3 -37.03 31.36 -54.67
C ILE A 3 -36.47 29.96 -54.88
N GLU A 4 -35.16 29.82 -54.73
CA GLU A 4 -34.41 28.58 -54.93
C GLU A 4 -34.20 27.91 -53.56
N GLU A 5 -34.90 26.79 -53.34
CA GLU A 5 -34.76 25.93 -52.17
C GLU A 5 -33.42 25.18 -52.20
N ARG A 6 -32.62 25.35 -51.14
CA ARG A 6 -31.41 24.56 -50.88
C ARG A 6 -31.66 23.61 -49.72
N GLU A 7 -32.10 22.40 -50.04
CA GLU A 7 -32.04 21.25 -49.14
C GLU A 7 -30.57 20.83 -48.95
N ARG A 8 -29.99 21.14 -47.78
CA ARG A 8 -28.73 20.56 -47.34
C ARG A 8 -28.99 19.25 -46.62
N SER A 9 -28.74 18.16 -47.33
CA SER A 9 -28.64 16.81 -46.79
C SER A 9 -27.61 16.76 -45.64
N PHE A 10 -28.11 16.56 -44.42
CA PHE A 10 -27.30 16.23 -43.24
C PHE A 10 -27.00 14.72 -43.27
N GLY A 11 -25.96 14.35 -44.02
CA GLY A 11 -25.38 13.02 -43.97
C GLY A 11 -24.82 12.75 -42.57
N ARG A 12 -25.47 11.87 -41.83
CA ARG A 12 -25.07 11.40 -40.50
C ARG A 12 -23.85 10.49 -40.66
N PHE A 13 -22.65 11.06 -40.57
CA PHE A 13 -21.40 10.31 -40.46
C PHE A 13 -21.35 9.71 -39.05
N ILE A 14 -21.72 8.43 -38.92
CA ILE A 14 -21.40 7.64 -37.73
C ILE A 14 -19.96 7.18 -37.97
N GLU A 15 -18.99 7.96 -37.52
CA GLU A 15 -17.62 7.50 -37.40
C GLU A 15 -17.62 6.33 -36.43
N THR A 16 -17.46 5.13 -36.98
CA THR A 16 -17.12 3.94 -36.22
C THR A 16 -15.75 4.19 -35.60
N TRP A 17 -15.75 4.63 -34.33
CA TRP A 17 -14.57 4.66 -33.48
C TRP A 17 -14.03 3.23 -33.41
N GLY A 18 -13.03 2.95 -34.25
CA GLY A 18 -12.31 1.70 -34.20
C GLY A 18 -11.66 1.61 -32.83
N TRP A 19 -12.08 0.62 -32.05
CA TRP A 19 -11.41 0.23 -30.82
C TRP A 19 -10.00 -0.20 -31.19
N GLN A 20 -9.04 0.72 -31.11
CA GLN A 20 -7.63 0.34 -31.12
C GLN A 20 -7.39 -0.47 -29.85
N GLU A 21 -7.03 -1.74 -30.05
CA GLU A 21 -6.59 -2.64 -29.00
C GLU A 21 -5.52 -1.91 -28.17
N VAL A 22 -5.81 -1.67 -26.89
CA VAL A 22 -4.86 -1.04 -26.00
C VAL A 22 -3.83 -2.10 -25.64
N GLU A 23 -2.69 -2.09 -26.34
CA GLU A 23 -1.57 -2.97 -26.02
C GLU A 23 -1.27 -2.97 -24.51
N GLY A 24 -1.16 -4.18 -23.94
CA GLY A 24 -0.82 -4.39 -22.53
C GLY A 24 -2.01 -4.45 -21.58
N LEU A 25 -3.25 -4.44 -22.06
CA LEU A 25 -4.40 -4.89 -21.26
C LEU A 25 -4.36 -6.41 -21.07
N THR A 26 -4.67 -6.87 -19.87
CA THR A 26 -4.78 -8.29 -19.54
C THR A 26 -6.00 -8.49 -18.66
N GLU A 27 -6.90 -9.37 -19.10
CA GLU A 27 -8.09 -9.80 -18.35
C GLU A 27 -7.77 -11.01 -17.47
N GLY A 28 -8.64 -11.29 -16.51
CA GLY A 28 -8.51 -12.45 -15.61
C GLY A 28 -7.48 -12.27 -14.49
N GLY A 29 -7.11 -11.02 -14.19
CA GLY A 29 -6.35 -10.69 -12.98
C GLY A 29 -7.20 -10.76 -11.70
N PRO A 30 -6.59 -10.48 -10.55
CA PRO A 30 -7.26 -10.49 -9.25
C PRO A 30 -8.43 -9.50 -9.22
N THR A 31 -9.55 -9.95 -8.65
CA THR A 31 -10.76 -9.12 -8.46
C THR A 31 -10.78 -8.42 -7.09
N GLU A 32 -9.83 -8.78 -6.23
CA GLU A 32 -9.61 -8.16 -4.94
C GLU A 32 -8.12 -7.93 -4.71
N TYR A 33 -7.81 -6.76 -4.15
CA TYR A 33 -6.48 -6.38 -3.76
C TYR A 33 -6.51 -5.78 -2.36
N THR A 34 -5.42 -5.88 -1.61
CA THR A 34 -5.30 -5.28 -0.27
C THR A 34 -4.26 -4.17 -0.27
N VAL A 35 -4.60 -3.01 0.30
CA VAL A 35 -3.66 -1.88 0.43
C VAL A 35 -2.47 -2.24 1.32
N ALA A 36 -1.25 -2.14 0.79
CA ALA A 36 -0.04 -2.57 1.51
C ALA A 36 0.70 -1.43 2.23
N GLN A 37 0.72 -0.22 1.66
CA GLN A 37 1.63 0.86 2.10
C GLN A 37 0.95 2.12 2.65
N GLY A 38 -0.38 2.11 2.80
CA GLY A 38 -1.11 3.22 3.43
C GLY A 38 -1.40 4.38 2.47
N VAL A 39 -1.05 4.20 1.20
CA VAL A 39 -1.22 5.14 0.12
C VAL A 39 -1.58 4.37 -1.14
N CYS A 40 -2.42 4.95 -1.98
CA CYS A 40 -2.73 4.46 -3.31
C CYS A 40 -2.46 5.55 -4.34
N PHE A 41 -2.07 5.13 -5.54
CA PHE A 41 -1.97 5.99 -6.71
C PHE A 41 -3.10 5.64 -7.67
N ILE A 42 -3.89 6.63 -8.05
CA ILE A 42 -5.15 6.44 -8.79
C ILE A 42 -5.12 7.30 -10.05
N LYS A 43 -5.46 6.71 -11.20
CA LYS A 43 -5.78 7.43 -12.43
C LYS A 43 -7.31 7.55 -12.53
N PRO A 44 -7.91 8.73 -12.30
CA PRO A 44 -9.36 8.91 -12.28
C PRO A 44 -9.90 9.05 -13.71
N SER A 45 -9.70 8.02 -14.53
CA SER A 45 -10.08 7.99 -15.94
C SER A 45 -10.28 6.53 -16.36
N GLU A 46 -11.24 6.28 -17.26
CA GLU A 46 -11.42 4.97 -17.89
C GLU A 46 -10.22 4.60 -18.76
N ASP A 47 -9.54 5.59 -19.35
CA ASP A 47 -8.33 5.37 -20.14
C ASP A 47 -7.11 5.08 -19.24
N PRO A 48 -6.53 3.86 -19.26
CA PRO A 48 -5.34 3.53 -18.49
C PRO A 48 -4.13 4.41 -18.84
N LYS A 49 -4.08 4.96 -20.06
CA LYS A 49 -2.99 5.82 -20.54
C LYS A 49 -3.05 7.24 -19.98
N SER A 50 -4.12 7.61 -19.27
CA SER A 50 -4.26 8.92 -18.64
C SER A 50 -3.02 9.28 -17.80
N THR A 51 -2.47 10.48 -18.04
CA THR A 51 -1.27 10.96 -17.34
C THR A 51 -1.58 11.54 -15.97
N LYS A 52 -2.86 11.79 -15.66
CA LYS A 52 -3.29 12.32 -14.38
C LYS A 52 -3.26 11.21 -13.33
N ILE A 53 -2.35 11.33 -12.36
CA ILE A 53 -2.24 10.42 -11.22
C ILE A 53 -2.50 11.20 -9.93
N LEU A 54 -3.43 10.71 -9.12
CA LEU A 54 -3.73 11.21 -7.79
C LEU A 54 -3.09 10.32 -6.73
N LYS A 55 -2.49 10.91 -5.71
CA LYS A 55 -2.00 10.20 -4.52
C LYS A 55 -3.05 10.34 -3.42
N ALA A 56 -3.59 9.23 -2.93
CA ALA A 56 -4.61 9.20 -1.90
C ALA A 56 -4.14 8.38 -0.69
N LYS A 57 -4.33 8.89 0.53
CA LYS A 57 -4.10 8.11 1.76
C LYS A 57 -5.20 7.06 1.88
N ARG A 58 -4.83 5.80 2.14
CA ARG A 58 -5.76 4.67 2.33
C ARG A 58 -5.30 3.82 3.50
N PRO A 59 -6.18 3.31 4.37
CA PRO A 59 -5.77 2.40 5.43
C PRO A 59 -5.09 1.15 4.86
N VAL A 60 -3.97 0.75 5.46
CA VAL A 60 -3.33 -0.55 5.15
C VAL A 60 -4.30 -1.67 5.55
N GLY A 61 -4.41 -2.70 4.72
CA GLY A 61 -5.34 -3.81 4.94
C GLY A 61 -6.73 -3.58 4.39
N LEU A 62 -7.04 -2.37 3.89
CA LEU A 62 -8.33 -2.12 3.24
C LEU A 62 -8.42 -2.93 1.94
N PRO A 63 -9.45 -3.78 1.76
CA PRO A 63 -9.68 -4.44 0.49
C PRO A 63 -10.17 -3.42 -0.55
N GLY A 64 -9.57 -3.43 -1.73
CA GLY A 64 -10.03 -2.75 -2.93
C GLY A 64 -10.70 -3.76 -3.87
N CYS A 65 -11.77 -3.31 -4.52
CA CYS A 65 -12.48 -4.13 -5.51
C CYS A 65 -12.03 -3.75 -6.91
N ASN A 66 -11.69 -4.76 -7.71
CA ASN A 66 -11.15 -4.59 -9.04
C ASN A 66 -11.93 -5.46 -10.03
N SER A 67 -11.99 -5.04 -11.29
CA SER A 67 -12.73 -5.77 -12.34
C SER A 67 -12.01 -7.04 -12.80
N GLY A 68 -10.75 -7.23 -12.38
CA GLY A 68 -9.84 -8.25 -12.92
C GLY A 68 -9.09 -7.79 -14.17
N THR A 69 -9.39 -6.61 -14.72
CA THR A 69 -8.59 -6.02 -15.80
C THR A 69 -7.34 -5.36 -15.24
N THR A 70 -6.19 -5.67 -15.83
CA THR A 70 -4.92 -5.04 -15.50
C THR A 70 -4.27 -4.42 -16.73
N TRP A 71 -3.40 -3.43 -16.50
CA TRP A 71 -2.65 -2.75 -17.53
C TRP A 71 -1.23 -2.49 -17.07
N ARG A 72 -0.24 -2.86 -17.91
CA ARG A 72 1.16 -2.49 -17.66
C ARG A 72 1.53 -1.24 -18.44
N GLY A 73 1.79 -0.16 -17.71
CA GLY A 73 2.15 1.12 -18.31
C GLY A 73 3.55 1.16 -18.92
N PRO A 74 3.87 2.19 -19.72
CA PRO A 74 5.15 2.31 -20.43
C PRO A 74 6.38 2.29 -19.52
N GLN A 75 6.25 2.73 -18.27
CA GLN A 75 7.31 2.73 -17.26
C GLN A 75 7.35 1.42 -16.43
N GLY A 76 6.60 0.40 -16.84
CA GLY A 76 6.58 -0.92 -16.19
C GLY A 76 5.61 -1.05 -15.01
N GLY A 77 4.97 0.05 -14.57
CA GLY A 77 3.98 -0.01 -13.49
C GLY A 77 2.74 -0.82 -13.88
N LEU A 78 2.34 -1.75 -13.01
CA LEU A 78 1.13 -2.54 -13.12
C LEU A 78 -0.03 -1.80 -12.45
N TRP A 79 -1.12 -1.65 -13.19
CA TRP A 79 -2.35 -1.00 -12.76
C TRP A 79 -3.49 -1.99 -12.83
N ALA A 80 -4.41 -1.91 -11.88
CA ALA A 80 -5.65 -2.67 -11.89
C ALA A 80 -6.84 -1.71 -12.04
N GLU A 81 -7.79 -2.06 -12.89
CA GLU A 81 -9.02 -1.30 -13.06
C GLU A 81 -9.91 -1.49 -11.82
N VAL A 82 -10.50 -0.39 -11.35
CA VAL A 82 -11.39 -0.37 -10.20
C VAL A 82 -12.78 -0.83 -10.64
N ASP A 83 -13.38 -1.74 -9.88
CA ASP A 83 -14.77 -2.14 -10.10
C ASP A 83 -15.73 -1.07 -9.54
N CYS A 84 -16.23 -0.21 -10.44
CA CYS A 84 -17.18 0.86 -10.12
C CYS A 84 -18.51 0.34 -9.52
N ALA A 85 -18.92 -0.90 -9.82
CA ALA A 85 -20.15 -1.47 -9.29
C ALA A 85 -20.00 -1.86 -7.81
N ARG A 86 -18.80 -2.31 -7.42
CA ARG A 86 -18.46 -2.67 -6.04
C ARG A 86 -17.91 -1.50 -5.22
N SER A 87 -17.39 -0.47 -5.87
CA SER A 87 -16.78 0.71 -5.24
C SER A 87 -17.46 2.01 -5.69
N PRO A 88 -18.70 2.28 -5.26
CA PRO A 88 -19.45 3.46 -5.72
C PRO A 88 -18.70 4.75 -5.38
N GLY A 89 -18.48 5.58 -6.39
CA GLY A 89 -17.73 6.84 -6.27
C GLY A 89 -16.23 6.72 -6.53
N GLU A 90 -15.72 5.51 -6.76
CA GLU A 90 -14.37 5.28 -7.25
C GLU A 90 -14.43 4.84 -8.73
N MET A 91 -13.49 5.31 -9.54
CA MET A 91 -13.41 4.92 -10.96
C MET A 91 -11.96 4.99 -11.46
N GLY A 92 -11.69 4.26 -12.53
CA GLY A 92 -10.43 4.29 -13.25
C GLY A 92 -9.45 3.23 -12.77
N TRP A 93 -8.18 3.59 -12.59
CA TRP A 93 -7.11 2.61 -12.38
C TRP A 93 -6.33 2.88 -11.11
N VAL A 94 -6.01 1.84 -10.36
CA VAL A 94 -5.18 1.91 -9.15
C VAL A 94 -3.84 1.18 -9.38
N LEU A 95 -2.74 1.79 -8.93
CA LEU A 95 -1.42 1.19 -9.04
C LEU A 95 -1.34 -0.05 -8.12
N VAL A 96 -0.96 -1.19 -8.70
CA VAL A 96 -0.64 -2.41 -7.95
C VAL A 96 0.83 -2.38 -7.53
N GLU A 97 1.74 -2.18 -8.48
CA GLU A 97 3.17 -2.09 -8.24
C GLU A 97 3.86 -1.32 -9.38
N GLY A 98 5.04 -0.76 -9.14
CA GLY A 98 5.80 -0.13 -10.20
C GLY A 98 6.90 0.81 -9.72
N PRO A 99 7.90 1.08 -10.57
CA PRO A 99 8.97 2.03 -10.24
C PRO A 99 8.45 3.47 -10.26
N GLY A 100 9.20 4.39 -9.64
CA GLY A 100 8.96 5.84 -9.74
C GLY A 100 7.96 6.43 -8.74
N PHE A 101 7.35 5.62 -7.87
CA PHE A 101 6.35 6.07 -6.88
C PHE A 101 6.91 6.25 -5.46
N GLY A 102 8.21 5.98 -5.26
CA GLY A 102 8.85 6.05 -3.95
C GLY A 102 8.36 4.98 -2.96
N LEU A 103 7.76 3.90 -3.46
CA LEU A 103 7.27 2.78 -2.67
C LEU A 103 8.37 1.73 -2.46
N ARG A 104 8.41 1.10 -1.27
CA ARG A 104 9.27 -0.05 -0.98
C ARG A 104 8.45 -1.33 -1.11
N GLY A 105 8.30 -1.80 -2.36
CA GLY A 105 7.47 -2.95 -2.70
C GLY A 105 6.13 -2.57 -3.34
N PRO A 106 5.18 -3.52 -3.43
CA PRO A 106 3.89 -3.29 -4.07
C PRO A 106 3.01 -2.32 -3.28
N CYS A 107 2.21 -1.54 -3.99
CA CYS A 107 1.18 -0.66 -3.44
C CYS A 107 -0.03 -1.46 -2.95
N LEU A 108 -0.40 -2.47 -3.73
CA LEU A 108 -1.49 -3.40 -3.47
C LEU A 108 -1.01 -4.85 -3.58
N ILE A 109 -1.53 -5.73 -2.74
CA ILE A 109 -1.20 -7.16 -2.72
C ILE A 109 -2.46 -7.95 -3.07
N ASP A 110 -2.33 -8.91 -3.98
CA ASP A 110 -3.35 -9.93 -4.22
C ASP A 110 -3.37 -10.90 -3.03
N PRO A 111 -4.48 -11.01 -2.28
CA PRO A 111 -4.55 -11.90 -1.13
C PRO A 111 -4.43 -13.38 -1.50
N GLU A 112 -4.85 -13.78 -2.72
CA GLU A 112 -4.84 -15.17 -3.16
C GLU A 112 -3.44 -15.61 -3.63
N ALA A 113 -2.79 -14.81 -4.50
CA ALA A 113 -1.43 -15.11 -4.95
C ALA A 113 -0.38 -15.01 -3.82
N ASN A 114 -0.75 -14.36 -2.71
CA ASN A 114 0.18 -14.11 -1.63
C ASN A 114 0.39 -15.33 -0.71
N ASP A 115 -0.21 -16.52 -0.87
CA ASP A 115 0.09 -17.78 -0.14
C ASP A 115 0.43 -17.66 1.38
N GLY A 116 -0.04 -16.60 2.05
CA GLY A 116 0.42 -16.20 3.38
C GLY A 116 1.89 -15.76 3.48
N ALA A 117 2.59 -15.51 2.37
CA ALA A 117 3.94 -14.96 2.25
C ALA A 117 4.06 -13.54 2.81
N SER A 118 2.97 -12.76 2.89
CA SER A 118 2.94 -11.46 3.58
C SER A 118 1.90 -11.44 4.69
N GLN A 119 2.17 -10.66 5.74
CA GLN A 119 1.26 -10.50 6.88
C GLN A 119 1.13 -9.03 7.30
N MET A 120 0.03 -8.72 7.97
CA MET A 120 -0.19 -7.42 8.59
C MET A 120 0.63 -7.32 9.88
N ILE A 121 1.32 -6.19 10.07
CA ILE A 121 2.02 -5.86 11.30
C ILE A 121 1.49 -4.54 11.83
N HIS A 122 1.12 -4.56 13.11
CA HIS A 122 0.67 -3.41 13.90
C HIS A 122 1.78 -3.01 14.87
N ILE A 123 2.18 -1.74 14.89
CA ILE A 123 3.10 -1.20 15.88
C ILE A 123 2.34 -0.20 16.74
N ARG A 124 2.33 -0.43 18.05
CA ARG A 124 1.63 0.42 19.03
C ARG A 124 2.59 1.01 20.05
N TRP A 125 2.27 2.21 20.53
CA TRP A 125 3.03 2.90 21.58
C TRP A 125 2.17 3.04 22.83
N LEU A 126 2.03 1.96 23.61
CA LEU A 126 1.26 1.86 24.87
C LEU A 126 -0.19 2.42 24.85
N LYS A 127 -0.68 2.85 23.69
CA LYS A 127 -1.96 3.47 23.42
C LYS A 127 -2.60 2.73 22.25
N ASP A 128 -3.93 2.63 22.31
CA ASP A 128 -4.76 2.25 21.17
C ASP A 128 -5.36 3.51 20.54
N PRO A 129 -5.47 3.60 19.21
CA PRO A 129 -5.12 2.58 18.21
C PRO A 129 -3.61 2.47 17.93
N PRO A 130 -3.15 1.44 17.18
CA PRO A 130 -1.77 1.35 16.70
C PRO A 130 -1.33 2.62 15.98
N ILE A 131 -0.10 3.07 16.24
CA ILE A 131 0.48 4.26 15.62
C ILE A 131 0.97 3.99 14.19
N PHE A 132 1.13 2.71 13.83
CA PHE A 132 1.61 2.32 12.53
C PHE A 132 1.10 0.93 12.13
N ASN A 133 0.77 0.79 10.84
CA ASN A 133 0.36 -0.45 10.22
C ASN A 133 1.13 -0.63 8.90
N CYS A 134 1.58 -1.85 8.62
CA CYS A 134 2.15 -2.22 7.32
C CYS A 134 1.85 -3.67 6.97
N MET A 135 1.71 -3.96 5.68
CA MET A 135 1.86 -5.32 5.16
C MET A 135 3.33 -5.58 4.90
N MET A 136 3.86 -6.70 5.37
CA MET A 136 5.27 -7.05 5.19
C MET A 136 5.42 -8.53 4.81
N PRO A 137 6.32 -8.87 3.87
CA PRO A 137 6.68 -10.25 3.61
C PRO A 137 7.23 -10.92 4.87
N LYS A 138 6.85 -12.17 5.12
CA LYS A 138 7.40 -13.03 6.18
C LYS A 138 8.90 -13.27 6.04
N SER A 139 9.41 -13.22 4.82
CA SER A 139 10.83 -13.30 4.49
C SER A 139 11.61 -11.99 4.74
N ALA A 140 10.93 -10.85 4.93
CA ALA A 140 11.61 -9.60 5.23
C ALA A 140 12.22 -9.65 6.63
N THR A 141 13.35 -8.95 6.80
CA THR A 141 14.07 -8.92 8.07
C THR A 141 13.41 -7.98 9.07
N ILE A 142 13.68 -8.17 10.36
CA ILE A 142 13.32 -7.18 11.39
C ILE A 142 13.96 -5.82 11.06
N GLY A 143 15.17 -5.80 10.48
CA GLY A 143 15.83 -4.59 10.02
C GLY A 143 14.99 -3.80 9.00
N ASP A 144 14.44 -4.50 8.00
CA ASP A 144 13.56 -3.92 6.97
C ASP A 144 12.27 -3.34 7.57
N LEU A 145 11.69 -4.04 8.55
CA LEU A 145 10.52 -3.57 9.28
C LEU A 145 10.80 -2.27 10.04
N VAL A 146 11.90 -2.21 10.78
CA VAL A 146 12.31 -1.00 11.52
C VAL A 146 12.61 0.14 10.56
N ASP A 147 13.28 -0.12 9.43
CA ASP A 147 13.56 0.93 8.45
C ASP A 147 12.27 1.48 7.83
N THR A 148 11.32 0.60 7.52
CA THR A 148 10.01 1.00 6.97
C THR A 148 9.21 1.80 7.98
N PHE A 149 9.23 1.39 9.25
CA PHE A 149 8.59 2.09 10.35
C PHE A 149 9.19 3.48 10.57
N CYS A 150 10.50 3.60 10.73
CA CYS A 150 11.21 4.87 10.95
C CYS A 150 11.04 5.82 9.76
N ALA A 151 11.16 5.31 8.53
CA ALA A 151 10.99 6.14 7.34
C ALA A 151 9.59 6.77 7.24
N ARG A 152 8.54 6.10 7.72
CA ARG A 152 7.16 6.58 7.67
C ARG A 152 6.72 7.40 8.88
N THR A 153 7.39 7.23 10.01
CA THR A 153 7.04 7.92 11.28
C THR A 153 7.98 9.06 11.62
N GLY A 154 9.13 9.20 10.95
CA GLY A 154 10.16 10.18 11.26
C GLY A 154 11.03 9.82 12.46
N LEU A 155 10.68 8.76 13.20
CA LEU A 155 11.40 8.32 14.39
C LEU A 155 12.82 7.84 14.07
N ASN A 156 13.75 8.13 14.97
CA ASN A 156 15.13 7.74 14.81
C ASN A 156 15.30 6.23 14.97
N ARG A 157 15.95 5.59 13.98
CA ARG A 157 16.22 4.15 13.97
C ARG A 157 16.99 3.69 15.21
N LYS A 158 18.00 4.45 15.64
CA LYS A 158 18.86 4.07 16.78
C LYS A 158 18.13 4.13 18.12
N GLU A 159 16.99 4.83 18.15
CA GLU A 159 16.18 5.03 19.35
C GLU A 159 14.88 4.20 19.29
N THR A 160 14.71 3.39 18.25
CA THR A 160 13.53 2.57 18.00
C THR A 160 13.79 1.11 18.36
N ILE A 161 12.98 0.57 19.27
CA ILE A 161 13.02 -0.84 19.65
C ILE A 161 11.62 -1.42 19.53
N LEU A 162 11.51 -2.56 18.83
CA LEU A 162 10.25 -3.28 18.67
C LEU A 162 10.27 -4.56 19.49
N THR A 163 9.24 -4.76 20.31
CA THR A 163 9.15 -5.94 21.17
C THR A 163 7.82 -6.67 20.99
N LYS A 164 7.84 -8.02 20.98
CA LYS A 164 6.62 -8.84 20.93
C LYS A 164 5.77 -8.76 22.21
N GLY A 165 6.37 -8.36 23.32
CA GLY A 165 5.71 -8.19 24.61
C GLY A 165 6.33 -7.03 25.39
N LEU A 166 5.69 -6.65 26.50
CA LEU A 166 6.30 -5.69 27.43
C LEU A 166 7.60 -6.28 28.01
N PRO A 167 8.62 -5.46 28.29
CA PRO A 167 9.85 -5.94 28.91
C PRO A 167 9.56 -6.72 30.20
N SER A 168 10.26 -7.84 30.39
CA SER A 168 10.16 -8.62 31.63
C SER A 168 10.68 -7.83 32.82
N LYS A 169 10.09 -8.07 34.00
CA LYS A 169 10.65 -7.59 35.27
C LYS A 169 12.03 -8.20 35.50
N ALA A 170 12.89 -7.46 36.17
CA ALA A 170 14.23 -7.87 36.54
C ALA A 170 14.18 -9.16 37.39
N PRO A 171 15.06 -10.14 37.09
CA PRO A 171 15.03 -11.46 37.74
C PRO A 171 15.41 -11.42 39.23
N ASN A 172 15.95 -10.30 39.70
CA ASN A 172 16.32 -10.09 41.10
C ASN A 172 15.12 -9.82 42.04
N GLY A 173 13.88 -9.90 41.54
CA GLY A 173 12.67 -9.67 42.33
C GLY A 173 12.42 -8.20 42.68
N SER A 174 13.25 -7.26 42.22
CA SER A 174 13.06 -5.82 42.46
C SER A 174 11.79 -5.25 41.82
N GLY A 175 11.24 -5.96 40.83
CA GLY A 175 10.11 -5.48 40.03
C GLY A 175 10.45 -4.39 39.02
N ALA A 176 11.72 -3.93 38.97
CA ALA A 176 12.19 -2.99 37.97
C ALA A 176 12.15 -3.62 36.57
N LEU A 177 11.90 -2.85 35.52
CA LEU A 177 12.02 -3.33 34.14
C LEU A 177 13.50 -3.45 33.76
N LEU A 178 13.86 -4.46 32.96
CA LEU A 178 15.23 -4.57 32.45
C LEU A 178 15.56 -3.36 31.55
N PRO A 179 16.79 -2.83 31.64
CA PRO A 179 17.26 -1.79 30.74
C PRO A 179 17.27 -2.29 29.29
N VAL A 180 17.16 -1.36 28.35
CA VAL A 180 17.10 -1.62 26.91
C VAL A 180 18.29 -2.46 26.42
N ASP A 181 19.46 -2.23 27.00
CA ASP A 181 20.76 -2.85 26.70
C ASP A 181 20.75 -4.37 26.92
N TYR A 182 19.74 -4.90 27.60
CA TYR A 182 19.56 -6.33 27.84
C TYR A 182 18.93 -7.10 26.67
N THR A 183 18.62 -6.41 25.56
CA THR A 183 18.00 -7.02 24.38
C THR A 183 19.02 -7.10 23.24
N ASP A 184 19.50 -8.30 22.91
CA ASP A 184 20.35 -8.50 21.74
C ASP A 184 19.58 -8.12 20.46
N PRO A 185 20.11 -7.21 19.62
CA PRO A 185 19.44 -6.81 18.39
C PRO A 185 19.39 -7.99 17.41
N LYS A 186 18.18 -8.50 17.16
CA LYS A 186 17.92 -9.59 16.20
C LYS A 186 17.57 -9.08 14.80
N GLU A 187 18.14 -7.95 14.37
CA GLU A 187 17.72 -7.27 13.13
C GLU A 187 17.84 -8.15 11.87
N ARG A 188 18.76 -9.12 11.87
CA ARG A 188 19.00 -10.02 10.73
C ARG A 188 17.99 -11.17 10.63
N MET A 189 17.20 -11.41 11.67
CA MET A 189 16.18 -12.46 11.69
C MET A 189 15.00 -12.03 10.81
N THR A 190 14.42 -12.97 10.08
CA THR A 190 13.19 -12.71 9.31
C THR A 190 11.98 -12.58 10.23
N ILE A 191 10.90 -11.99 9.74
CA ILE A 191 9.63 -11.90 10.44
C ILE A 191 9.09 -13.29 10.82
N GLU A 192 9.24 -14.27 9.92
CA GLU A 192 8.86 -15.66 10.14
C GLU A 192 9.70 -16.33 11.24
N GLU A 193 11.03 -16.23 11.14
CA GLU A 193 11.96 -16.79 12.12
C GLU A 193 11.74 -16.19 13.52
N ALA A 194 11.41 -14.89 13.57
CA ALA A 194 11.09 -14.17 14.78
C ALA A 194 9.71 -14.50 15.35
N GLN A 195 8.88 -15.24 14.61
CA GLN A 195 7.50 -15.58 14.96
C GLN A 195 6.68 -14.34 15.34
N ILE A 196 6.86 -13.24 14.59
CA ILE A 196 6.03 -12.05 14.72
C ILE A 196 4.69 -12.40 14.07
N ARG A 197 3.58 -12.26 14.80
CA ARG A 197 2.25 -12.64 14.27
C ARG A 197 1.44 -11.45 13.79
N ASP A 198 1.41 -10.38 14.58
CA ASP A 198 0.51 -9.26 14.36
C ASP A 198 1.01 -7.98 15.04
N THR A 199 1.07 -7.95 16.37
CA THR A 199 1.30 -6.71 17.12
C THR A 199 2.69 -6.68 17.76
N LEU A 200 3.38 -5.55 17.56
CA LEU A 200 4.62 -5.19 18.22
C LEU A 200 4.42 -3.94 19.07
N ASN A 201 5.15 -3.86 20.18
CA ASN A 201 5.18 -2.68 21.03
C ASN A 201 6.41 -1.85 20.65
N LEU A 202 6.22 -0.55 20.47
CA LEU A 202 7.30 0.41 20.35
C LEU A 202 7.81 0.75 21.75
N VAL A 203 9.10 0.51 21.97
CA VAL A 203 9.88 1.13 23.05
C VAL A 203 10.78 2.17 22.37
N TYR A 204 10.49 3.45 22.61
CA TYR A 204 11.24 4.56 22.04
C TYR A 204 12.02 5.27 23.15
N VAL A 205 13.33 5.44 22.97
CA VAL A 205 14.22 6.05 23.97
C VAL A 205 14.51 7.54 23.71
N GLY A 206 14.08 8.07 22.56
CA GLY A 206 14.17 9.49 22.22
C GLY A 206 12.97 10.32 22.71
N HIS A 207 12.81 11.51 22.14
CA HIS A 207 11.73 12.45 22.49
C HIS A 207 10.53 12.24 21.56
N PHE A 208 9.68 11.26 21.87
CA PHE A 208 8.60 10.83 20.96
C PHE A 208 7.74 11.99 20.42
N ASP A 209 7.30 12.91 21.30
CA ASP A 209 6.42 14.02 20.89
C ASP A 209 7.11 15.04 19.95
N GLU A 210 8.44 15.09 19.95
CA GLU A 210 9.24 15.94 19.07
C GLU A 210 9.64 15.21 17.78
N ASP A 211 9.94 13.92 17.88
CA ASP A 211 10.47 13.10 16.79
C ASP A 211 9.38 12.50 15.89
N TYR A 212 8.17 12.29 16.42
CA TYR A 212 7.09 11.62 15.70
C TYR A 212 6.43 12.55 14.67
N ASN A 213 6.70 12.31 13.39
CA ASN A 213 6.19 13.07 12.26
C ASN A 213 5.72 12.13 11.13
N PRO A 214 4.48 11.60 11.21
CA PRO A 214 3.98 10.64 10.23
C PRO A 214 3.72 11.29 8.86
N SER A 215 4.32 10.71 7.81
CA SER A 215 4.15 11.16 6.41
C SER A 215 2.78 10.78 5.81
#